data_AF-A0A960RPG4-F1
#
_entry.id   AF-A0A960RPG4-F1
#
_cell.length_a   1.000
_cell.length_b   1.000
_cell.length_c   1.000
_cell.angle_alpha   90.00
_cell.angle_beta   90.00
_cell.angle_gamma   90.00
#
_symmetry.space_group_name_H-M   'P 1'
#
loop_
_entity.id
_entity.type
_entity.pdbx_description
1 polymer ?
#
loop_
_entity_poly.entity_id
_entity_poly.type
_entity_poly.pdbx_seq_one_letter_code
_entity_poly.pdbx_strand_id
1 'polypeptide(L)'
;MQEKFSEGLVINYEYLPGTDLLTAKYTSDGTRILKRQFWSYDNNNILIETIDDDGDQLDQNNLSNIQIRKIRRIKKNKNDNFYGMPEVIEDLYWCPTTKQEILLKKQKLHYDKHGNIEYREIFDANNTFCYLLKSQYDDHGNLILKTNPLAQQATFSYDANDNCIQKTDFGGVQTRTEFDLRNRPTTKTVTIPESDKRTYRSVFNHLDQITQSWDQFGNPTDYTYDPLGRCIAEKYPKCPLFESPPKHPITKKSYDAAGNITSCRDADGYATITTYNAFNKPLSITYPDHSTESYQYDALGRVTTHINKAGTATHYTYDVLGRMTKKSIEGEHRFEETFEYNGFACTKHTDAEGHVTQNQYDGAGRLIKTERDGHITTYAYDALGRQTTKTVQNNDNTLIYQTAYDLLDRPIEHRTLDQKGKTHFYNTYRYDSYGNKRQIHRFIDGQEAIEHFTYDGFGRLRLHKDPLGHETCHQYNESLLQKTTTTPNNIQIIQTSDPLQRP
;
A
#
# COMPACT_ATOMS: atom_id res chain seq x y z
N MET A 1 7.03 5.90 33.16
CA MET A 1 8.20 5.08 32.77
C MET A 1 9.03 5.87 31.76
N GLN A 2 10.36 5.76 31.79
CA GLN A 2 11.23 6.41 30.81
C GLN A 2 12.17 5.38 30.20
N GLU A 3 12.30 5.41 28.88
CA GLU A 3 13.24 4.60 28.11
C GLU A 3 14.24 5.55 27.41
N LYS A 4 15.52 5.22 27.48
CA LYS A 4 16.59 5.94 26.79
C LYS A 4 17.29 4.97 25.84
N PHE A 5 17.46 5.39 24.60
CA PHE A 5 18.11 4.61 23.56
C PHE A 5 19.43 5.27 23.15
N SER A 6 20.24 4.53 22.41
CA SER A 6 21.41 5.07 21.71
C SER A 6 21.01 6.23 20.79
N GLU A 7 21.92 7.17 20.56
CA GLU A 7 21.70 8.36 19.70
C GLU A 7 20.69 9.40 20.21
N GLY A 8 20.39 9.39 21.51
CA GLY A 8 19.67 10.50 22.18
C GLY A 8 18.15 10.39 22.16
N LEU A 9 17.57 9.34 21.55
CA LEU A 9 16.13 9.08 21.62
C LEU A 9 15.72 8.79 23.07
N VAL A 10 14.73 9.56 23.56
CA VAL A 10 14.10 9.34 24.86
C VAL A 10 12.59 9.21 24.68
N ILE A 11 12.00 8.18 25.28
CA ILE A 11 10.56 7.98 25.29
C ILE A 11 10.07 8.00 26.74
N ASN A 12 9.10 8.87 27.01
CA ASN A 12 8.43 8.94 28.31
C ASN A 12 6.99 8.46 28.18
N TYR A 13 6.56 7.64 29.12
CA TYR A 13 5.22 7.07 29.19
C TYR A 13 4.56 7.44 30.51
N GLU A 14 3.31 7.87 30.45
CA GLU A 14 2.43 8.10 31.58
C GLU A 14 1.24 7.14 31.50
N TYR A 15 0.76 6.68 32.65
CA TYR A 15 -0.29 5.67 32.73
C TYR A 15 -1.40 6.15 33.65
N LEU A 16 -2.62 5.71 33.36
CA LEU A 16 -3.76 5.90 34.24
C LEU A 16 -3.50 5.15 35.56
N PRO A 17 -3.61 5.83 36.72
CA PRO A 17 -3.24 5.24 38.00
C PRO A 17 -3.93 3.91 38.30
N GLY A 18 -3.15 2.90 38.70
CA GLY A 18 -3.66 1.57 39.03
C GLY A 18 -3.98 0.67 37.83
N THR A 19 -3.61 1.10 36.61
CA THR A 19 -3.81 0.34 35.38
C THR A 19 -2.53 0.30 34.53
N ASP A 20 -2.53 -0.50 33.47
CA ASP A 20 -1.54 -0.52 32.41
C ASP A 20 -1.93 0.36 31.20
N LEU A 21 -3.01 1.15 31.33
CA LEU A 21 -3.51 2.01 30.27
C LEU A 21 -2.67 3.27 30.17
N LEU A 22 -2.08 3.48 29.00
CA LEU A 22 -1.23 4.62 28.70
C LEU A 22 -2.09 5.89 28.58
N THR A 23 -1.72 6.99 29.22
CA THR A 23 -2.40 8.30 29.09
C THR A 23 -1.61 9.30 28.25
N ALA A 24 -0.28 9.18 28.27
CA ALA A 24 0.59 10.01 27.43
C ALA A 24 1.86 9.27 27.03
N LYS A 25 2.36 9.59 25.84
CA LYS A 25 3.66 9.17 25.32
C LYS A 25 4.34 10.36 24.67
N TYR A 26 5.56 10.65 25.12
CA TYR A 26 6.38 11.74 24.60
C TYR A 26 7.64 11.15 23.98
N THR A 27 7.92 11.52 22.73
CA THR A 27 9.16 11.14 22.05
C THR A 27 10.03 12.38 21.87
N SER A 28 11.26 12.35 22.39
CA SER A 28 12.20 13.48 22.36
C SER A 28 13.60 13.07 21.91
N ASP A 29 14.38 14.06 21.49
CA ASP A 29 15.81 13.93 21.16
C ASP A 29 16.73 14.17 22.38
N GLY A 30 16.17 14.06 23.59
CA GLY A 30 16.84 14.40 24.85
C GLY A 30 16.85 15.89 25.17
N THR A 31 16.55 16.77 24.21
CA THR A 31 16.51 18.23 24.42
C THR A 31 15.10 18.82 24.27
N ARG A 32 14.33 18.34 23.30
CA ARG A 32 12.97 18.80 23.00
C ARG A 32 12.04 17.65 22.67
N ILE A 33 10.76 17.81 23.03
CA ILE A 33 9.71 16.88 22.60
C ILE A 33 9.44 17.12 21.11
N LEU A 34 9.44 16.04 20.33
CA LEU A 34 9.21 16.07 18.88
C LEU A 34 7.83 15.56 18.51
N LYS A 35 7.26 14.70 19.36
CA LYS A 35 5.97 14.05 19.13
C LYS A 35 5.31 13.70 20.45
N ARG A 36 4.00 13.97 20.55
CA ARG A 36 3.17 13.66 21.71
C ARG A 36 1.98 12.82 21.29
N GLN A 37 1.66 11.84 22.09
CA GLN A 37 0.47 11.03 21.93
C GLN A 37 -0.27 10.98 23.25
N PHE A 38 -1.59 11.15 23.22
CA PHE A 38 -2.44 11.12 24.41
C PHE A 38 -3.59 10.17 24.22
N TRP A 39 -4.04 9.55 25.30
CA TRP A 39 -5.19 8.66 25.34
C TRP A 39 -6.05 9.03 26.54
N SER A 40 -7.34 9.24 26.27
CA SER A 40 -8.34 9.55 27.30
C SER A 40 -9.31 8.39 27.42
N TYR A 41 -9.63 8.04 28.66
CA TYR A 41 -10.55 6.97 29.01
C TYR A 41 -11.72 7.52 29.82
N ASP A 42 -12.86 6.85 29.75
CA ASP A 42 -13.96 7.14 30.67
C ASP A 42 -13.80 6.43 32.03
N ASN A 43 -14.77 6.60 32.92
CA ASN A 43 -14.75 6.03 34.28
C ASN A 43 -14.71 4.49 34.32
N ASN A 44 -14.98 3.81 33.20
CA ASN A 44 -14.92 2.35 33.07
C ASN A 44 -13.68 1.93 32.26
N ASN A 45 -12.69 2.81 32.13
CA ASN A 45 -11.43 2.56 31.43
C ASN A 45 -11.60 2.23 29.93
N ILE A 46 -12.71 2.67 29.34
CA ILE A 46 -12.94 2.53 27.89
C ILE A 46 -12.33 3.74 27.19
N LEU A 47 -11.56 3.49 26.14
CA LEU A 47 -10.91 4.54 25.34
C LEU A 47 -11.96 5.40 24.62
N ILE A 48 -11.91 6.71 24.86
CA ILE A 48 -12.84 7.69 24.27
C ILE A 48 -12.16 8.73 23.39
N GLU A 49 -10.84 8.95 23.54
CA GLU A 49 -10.11 9.88 22.71
C GLU A 49 -8.65 9.45 22.55
N THR A 50 -8.11 9.66 21.35
CA THR A 50 -6.67 9.62 21.11
C THR A 50 -6.22 10.88 20.39
N ILE A 51 -5.07 11.41 20.77
CA ILE A 51 -4.46 12.59 20.16
C ILE A 51 -3.05 12.23 19.73
N ASP A 52 -2.65 12.67 18.54
CA ASP A 52 -1.28 12.60 18.04
C ASP A 52 -0.88 13.97 17.50
N ASP A 53 0.12 14.62 18.12
CA ASP A 53 0.57 15.96 17.74
C ASP A 53 2.10 16.18 17.83
N ASP A 54 2.55 17.35 17.34
CA ASP A 54 3.93 17.79 17.29
C ASP A 54 4.25 18.94 18.26
N GLY A 55 3.47 19.05 19.34
CA GLY A 55 3.73 20.01 20.40
C GLY A 55 5.00 19.69 21.19
N ASP A 56 5.65 20.73 21.71
CA ASP A 56 6.96 20.65 22.37
C ASP A 56 6.90 20.69 23.91
N GLN A 57 5.70 20.85 24.49
CA GLN A 57 5.47 20.92 25.95
C GLN A 57 4.77 19.66 26.49
N LEU A 58 4.85 19.42 27.80
CA LEU A 58 4.16 18.28 28.42
C LEU A 58 2.64 18.46 28.49
N ASP A 59 2.16 19.68 28.73
CA ASP A 59 0.73 19.98 28.84
C ASP A 59 0.00 19.78 27.51
N GLN A 60 -0.93 18.82 27.48
CA GLN A 60 -1.74 18.48 26.31
C GLN A 60 -2.61 19.64 25.81
N ASN A 61 -2.93 20.60 26.67
CA ASN A 61 -3.78 21.76 26.37
C ASN A 61 -2.96 22.96 25.85
N ASN A 62 -1.63 22.87 25.90
CA ASN A 62 -0.80 23.85 25.25
C ASN A 62 -0.80 23.60 23.73
N LEU A 63 -1.48 24.49 23.00
CA LEU A 63 -1.64 24.44 21.55
C LEU A 63 -0.85 25.53 20.81
N SER A 64 0.07 26.25 21.47
CA SER A 64 0.73 27.43 20.89
C SER A 64 1.68 27.09 19.74
N ASN A 65 2.41 25.97 19.84
CA ASN A 65 3.46 25.54 18.90
C ASN A 65 3.09 24.28 18.11
N ILE A 66 1.79 23.96 18.00
CA ILE A 66 1.32 22.78 17.28
C ILE A 66 1.08 23.15 15.82
N GLN A 67 1.72 22.42 14.90
CA GLN A 67 1.43 22.52 13.47
C GLN A 67 0.43 21.46 13.04
N ILE A 68 0.56 20.24 13.57
CA ILE A 68 -0.31 19.11 13.25
C ILE A 68 -0.78 18.48 14.56
N ARG A 69 -2.10 18.35 14.71
CA ARG A 69 -2.71 17.60 15.81
C ARG A 69 -3.93 16.86 15.29
N LYS A 70 -3.81 15.53 15.27
CA LYS A 70 -4.86 14.60 14.87
C LYS A 70 -5.58 14.12 16.12
N ILE A 71 -6.89 14.15 16.09
CA ILE A 71 -7.75 13.80 17.22
C ILE A 71 -8.72 12.75 16.73
N ARG A 72 -8.87 11.66 17.47
CA ARG A 72 -9.93 10.67 17.25
C ARG A 72 -10.78 10.62 18.49
N ARG A 73 -12.08 10.89 18.35
CA ARG A 73 -13.06 10.73 19.41
C ARG A 73 -13.94 9.53 19.15
N ILE A 74 -14.18 8.77 20.21
CA ILE A 74 -14.97 7.55 20.21
C ILE A 74 -16.11 7.76 21.19
N LYS A 75 -17.32 7.95 20.67
CA LYS A 75 -18.54 7.85 21.48
C LYS A 75 -18.88 6.37 21.59
N LYS A 76 -18.85 5.83 22.80
CA LYS A 76 -19.27 4.46 23.07
C LYS A 76 -20.79 4.28 22.99
N ASN A 77 -21.19 3.06 22.68
CA ASN A 77 -22.54 2.57 22.80
C ASN A 77 -22.90 2.45 24.29
N LYS A 78 -24.11 2.91 24.64
CA LYS A 78 -24.65 2.90 26.00
C LYS A 78 -25.72 1.83 26.22
N ASN A 79 -26.11 1.10 25.17
CA ASN A 79 -27.05 -0.01 25.29
C ASN A 79 -26.36 -1.19 25.97
N ASP A 80 -27.04 -1.82 26.93
CA ASP A 80 -26.48 -2.86 27.80
C ASP A 80 -25.81 -4.02 27.02
N ASN A 81 -26.40 -4.42 25.89
CA ASN A 81 -25.88 -5.55 25.10
C ASN A 81 -24.52 -5.29 24.45
N PHE A 82 -24.14 -4.02 24.23
CA PHE A 82 -22.91 -3.64 23.52
C PHE A 82 -22.18 -2.50 24.23
N TYR A 83 -22.34 -2.41 25.55
CA TYR A 83 -21.81 -1.31 26.32
C TYR A 83 -20.29 -1.19 26.12
N GLY A 84 -19.83 0.02 25.79
CA GLY A 84 -18.41 0.29 25.56
C GLY A 84 -17.90 0.05 24.15
N MET A 85 -18.66 -0.64 23.29
CA MET A 85 -18.31 -0.74 21.87
C MET A 85 -18.46 0.64 21.18
N PRO A 86 -17.62 1.00 20.19
CA PRO A 86 -17.73 2.28 19.50
C PRO A 86 -19.08 2.46 18.78
N GLU A 87 -19.86 3.49 19.09
CA GLU A 87 -21.09 3.85 18.37
C GLU A 87 -20.78 4.90 17.28
N VAL A 88 -20.00 5.92 17.63
CA VAL A 88 -19.60 6.99 16.72
C VAL A 88 -18.10 7.19 16.83
N ILE A 89 -17.42 7.24 15.69
CA ILE A 89 -15.99 7.58 15.59
C ILE A 89 -15.87 8.85 14.76
N GLU A 90 -15.26 9.88 15.34
CA GLU A 90 -14.98 11.15 14.67
C GLU A 90 -13.46 11.33 14.63
N ASP A 91 -12.91 11.44 13.43
CA ASP A 91 -11.53 11.87 13.19
C ASP A 91 -11.56 13.37 12.92
N LEU A 92 -10.80 14.14 13.70
CA LEU A 92 -10.70 15.60 13.64
C LEU A 92 -9.22 16.01 13.57
N TYR A 93 -9.00 17.28 13.28
CA TYR A 93 -7.70 17.92 13.47
C TYR A 93 -7.85 19.31 14.08
N TRP A 94 -6.81 19.77 14.77
CA TRP A 94 -6.70 21.16 15.18
C TRP A 94 -6.23 22.03 14.02
N CYS A 95 -6.99 23.05 13.64
CA CYS A 95 -6.57 24.04 12.66
C CYS A 95 -5.83 25.20 13.37
N PRO A 96 -4.50 25.35 13.19
CA PRO A 96 -3.73 26.37 13.92
C PRO A 96 -4.13 27.80 13.57
N THR A 97 -4.69 28.02 12.38
CA THR A 97 -5.12 29.34 11.88
C THR A 97 -6.46 29.77 12.47
N THR A 98 -7.47 28.89 12.46
CA THR A 98 -8.81 29.21 12.98
C THR A 98 -8.93 28.98 14.48
N LYS A 99 -7.95 28.29 15.10
CA LYS A 99 -7.97 27.89 16.51
C LYS A 99 -9.22 27.07 16.85
N GLN A 100 -9.60 26.17 15.94
CA GLN A 100 -10.75 25.28 16.08
C GLN A 100 -10.38 23.87 15.67
N GLU A 101 -11.07 22.91 16.26
CA GLU A 101 -11.05 21.54 15.77
C GLU A 101 -12.01 21.40 14.58
N ILE A 102 -11.53 20.76 13.53
CA ILE A 102 -12.27 20.56 12.28
C ILE A 102 -12.45 19.07 12.07
N LEU A 103 -13.69 18.64 11.80
CA LEU A 103 -14.01 17.25 11.46
C LEU A 103 -13.36 16.88 10.12
N LEU A 104 -12.76 15.69 10.05
CA LEU A 104 -12.25 15.10 8.80
C LEU A 104 -13.19 14.01 8.30
N LYS A 105 -13.64 13.16 9.22
CA LYS A 105 -14.44 11.99 8.90
C LYS A 105 -15.25 11.58 10.12
N LYS A 106 -16.48 11.18 9.89
CA LYS A 106 -17.31 10.56 10.92
C LYS A 106 -17.87 9.23 10.45
N GLN A 107 -17.92 8.28 11.38
CA GLN A 107 -18.49 6.97 11.15
C GLN A 107 -19.48 6.68 12.27
N LYS A 108 -20.68 6.19 11.92
CA LYS A 108 -21.58 5.56 12.91
C LYS A 108 -21.63 4.07 12.66
N LEU A 109 -21.48 3.30 13.72
CA LEU A 109 -21.41 1.84 13.67
C LEU A 109 -22.68 1.25 14.27
N HIS A 110 -23.23 0.28 13.56
CA HIS A 110 -24.42 -0.45 13.97
C HIS A 110 -24.08 -1.94 14.01
N TYR A 111 -24.49 -2.58 15.11
CA TYR A 111 -24.09 -3.94 15.43
C TYR A 111 -25.28 -4.88 15.35
N ASP A 112 -25.03 -6.10 14.88
CA ASP A 112 -25.99 -7.19 14.98
C ASP A 112 -26.11 -7.70 16.43
N LYS A 113 -26.97 -8.70 16.66
CA LYS A 113 -27.19 -9.32 17.98
C LYS A 113 -25.94 -9.98 18.60
N HIS A 114 -24.89 -10.23 17.81
CA HIS A 114 -23.64 -10.86 18.22
C HIS A 114 -22.48 -9.86 18.41
N GLY A 115 -22.71 -8.57 18.15
CA GLY A 115 -21.69 -7.53 18.25
C GLY A 115 -20.83 -7.39 16.98
N ASN A 116 -21.21 -8.00 15.86
CA ASN A 116 -20.55 -7.76 14.59
C ASN A 116 -21.09 -6.47 13.94
N ILE A 117 -20.23 -5.73 13.24
CA ILE A 117 -20.65 -4.48 12.57
C ILE A 117 -21.52 -4.83 11.34
N GLU A 118 -22.83 -4.67 11.47
CA GLU A 118 -23.83 -4.91 10.42
C GLU A 118 -23.82 -3.78 9.38
N TYR A 119 -23.77 -2.53 9.79
CA TYR A 119 -23.60 -1.43 8.85
C TYR A 119 -22.86 -0.22 9.44
N ARG A 120 -22.24 0.55 8.54
CA ARG A 120 -21.51 1.78 8.86
C ARG A 120 -22.00 2.92 8.00
N GLU A 121 -22.48 3.98 8.65
CA GLU A 121 -22.76 5.25 7.99
C GLU A 121 -21.46 6.05 7.91
N ILE A 122 -21.09 6.49 6.70
CA ILE A 122 -19.91 7.33 6.48
C ILE A 122 -20.37 8.76 6.22
N PHE A 123 -19.79 9.69 6.98
CA PHE A 123 -20.02 11.12 6.86
C PHE A 123 -18.69 11.84 6.55
N ASP A 124 -18.78 12.90 5.76
CA ASP A 124 -17.64 13.74 5.39
C ASP A 124 -17.26 14.77 6.48
N ALA A 125 -16.25 15.59 6.18
CA ALA A 125 -15.77 16.70 7.00
C ALA A 125 -16.84 17.76 7.32
N ASN A 126 -17.89 17.86 6.51
CA ASN A 126 -19.03 18.75 6.74
C ASN A 126 -20.13 18.06 7.57
N ASN A 127 -19.87 16.86 8.11
CA ASN A 127 -20.83 16.02 8.82
C ASN A 127 -22.05 15.67 7.95
N THR A 128 -21.87 15.60 6.62
CA THR A 128 -22.91 15.22 5.65
C THR A 128 -22.82 13.72 5.38
N PHE A 129 -23.95 13.02 5.40
CA PHE A 129 -24.00 11.59 5.06
C PHE A 129 -23.57 11.37 3.61
N CYS A 130 -22.63 10.46 3.39
CA CYS A 130 -22.12 10.14 2.06
C CYS A 130 -22.67 8.82 1.54
N TYR A 131 -22.45 7.73 2.29
CA TYR A 131 -22.84 6.39 1.89
C TYR A 131 -22.81 5.43 3.07
N LEU A 132 -23.34 4.23 2.84
CA LEU A 132 -23.38 3.13 3.79
C LEU A 132 -22.54 1.96 3.32
N LEU A 133 -21.87 1.29 4.25
CA LEU A 133 -21.26 -0.03 4.04
C LEU A 133 -22.05 -1.05 4.85
N LYS A 134 -22.53 -2.14 4.23
CA LYS A 134 -23.27 -3.21 4.92
C LYS A 134 -22.47 -4.50 4.95
N SER A 135 -22.64 -5.27 6.01
CA SER A 135 -22.08 -6.59 6.22
C SER A 135 -23.13 -7.48 6.90
N GLN A 136 -23.14 -8.77 6.59
CA GLN A 136 -23.95 -9.77 7.30
C GLN A 136 -23.05 -10.94 7.69
N TYR A 137 -23.38 -11.57 8.81
CA TYR A 137 -22.60 -12.65 9.40
C TYR A 137 -23.48 -13.87 9.66
N ASP A 138 -22.88 -15.05 9.68
CA ASP A 138 -23.53 -16.24 10.22
C ASP A 138 -23.50 -16.26 11.76
N ASP A 139 -24.07 -17.29 12.39
CA ASP A 139 -24.12 -17.42 13.86
C ASP A 139 -22.73 -17.67 14.49
N HIS A 140 -21.71 -18.02 13.69
CA HIS A 140 -20.31 -18.15 14.14
C HIS A 140 -19.55 -16.82 14.03
N GLY A 141 -20.15 -15.78 13.44
CA GLY A 141 -19.53 -14.47 13.21
C GLY A 141 -18.71 -14.38 11.92
N ASN A 142 -18.83 -15.36 11.01
CA ASN A 142 -18.16 -15.30 9.72
C ASN A 142 -18.93 -14.37 8.77
N LEU A 143 -18.20 -13.51 8.05
CA LEU A 143 -18.80 -12.58 7.07
C LEU A 143 -19.39 -13.35 5.88
N ILE A 144 -20.71 -13.30 5.65
CA ILE A 144 -21.39 -13.99 4.54
C ILE A 144 -21.84 -13.08 3.40
N LEU A 145 -22.01 -11.78 3.67
CA LEU A 145 -22.39 -10.78 2.66
C LEU A 145 -21.73 -9.45 2.97
N LYS A 146 -21.24 -8.76 1.94
CA LYS A 146 -20.81 -7.36 2.02
C LYS A 146 -21.45 -6.57 0.89
N THR A 147 -21.94 -5.38 1.19
CA THR A 147 -22.50 -4.45 0.19
C THR A 147 -21.69 -3.17 0.18
N ASN A 148 -21.19 -2.78 -0.99
CA ASN A 148 -20.40 -1.56 -1.17
C ASN A 148 -21.30 -0.33 -1.44
N PRO A 149 -20.72 0.89 -1.53
CA PRO A 149 -21.48 2.12 -1.78
C PRO A 149 -22.27 2.15 -3.10
N LEU A 150 -21.88 1.35 -4.09
CA LEU A 150 -22.60 1.19 -5.35
C LEU A 150 -23.69 0.10 -5.29
N ALA A 151 -24.02 -0.39 -4.10
CA ALA A 151 -24.93 -1.51 -3.86
C ALA A 151 -24.50 -2.84 -4.48
N GLN A 152 -23.25 -2.97 -4.94
CA GLN A 152 -22.71 -4.25 -5.39
C GLN A 152 -22.48 -5.15 -4.17
N GLN A 153 -22.65 -6.45 -4.37
CA GLN A 153 -22.56 -7.45 -3.32
C GLN A 153 -21.37 -8.37 -3.52
N ALA A 154 -20.71 -8.71 -2.41
CA ALA A 154 -19.75 -9.80 -2.34
C ALA A 154 -20.27 -10.83 -1.33
N THR A 155 -20.26 -12.11 -1.68
CA THR A 155 -20.80 -13.20 -0.85
C THR A 155 -19.71 -14.17 -0.44
N PHE A 156 -19.94 -14.89 0.67
CA PHE A 156 -19.01 -15.85 1.21
C PHE A 156 -19.76 -17.05 1.80
N SER A 157 -19.17 -18.23 1.75
CA SER A 157 -19.66 -19.41 2.46
C SER A 157 -18.50 -20.17 3.09
N TYR A 158 -18.82 -20.86 4.18
CA TYR A 158 -17.85 -21.51 5.04
C TYR A 158 -18.20 -22.99 5.23
N ASP A 159 -17.20 -23.81 5.52
CA ASP A 159 -17.41 -25.17 6.01
C ASP A 159 -17.61 -25.17 7.54
N ALA A 160 -17.74 -26.37 8.13
CA ALA A 160 -17.94 -26.54 9.58
C ALA A 160 -16.74 -26.14 10.44
N ASN A 161 -15.56 -25.91 9.84
CA ASN A 161 -14.35 -25.47 10.52
C ASN A 161 -14.09 -23.97 10.30
N ASP A 162 -15.11 -23.22 9.86
CA ASP A 162 -15.05 -21.79 9.53
C ASP A 162 -14.04 -21.46 8.40
N ASN A 163 -13.68 -22.44 7.56
CA ASN A 163 -12.87 -22.16 6.38
C ASN A 163 -13.74 -21.57 5.27
N CYS A 164 -13.34 -20.44 4.69
CA CYS A 164 -14.05 -19.84 3.55
C CYS A 164 -13.90 -20.72 2.29
N ILE A 165 -14.91 -21.53 2.00
CA ILE A 165 -14.93 -22.46 0.86
C ILE A 165 -15.37 -21.80 -0.44
N GLN A 166 -16.14 -20.71 -0.38
CA GLN A 166 -16.50 -19.93 -1.57
C GLN A 166 -16.57 -18.44 -1.25
N LYS A 167 -16.10 -17.62 -2.18
CA LYS A 167 -16.25 -16.17 -2.16
C LYS A 167 -16.65 -15.69 -3.55
N THR A 168 -17.61 -14.78 -3.64
CA THR A 168 -17.89 -13.98 -4.85
C THR A 168 -17.52 -12.53 -4.56
N ASP A 169 -16.70 -11.89 -5.39
CA ASP A 169 -16.39 -10.48 -5.23
C ASP A 169 -17.45 -9.55 -5.83
N PHE A 170 -17.26 -8.23 -5.69
CA PHE A 170 -18.20 -7.22 -6.20
C PHE A 170 -18.33 -7.18 -7.73
N GLY A 171 -17.36 -7.75 -8.45
CA GLY A 171 -17.40 -7.89 -9.91
C GLY A 171 -18.09 -9.18 -10.36
N GLY A 172 -18.31 -10.14 -9.45
CA GLY A 172 -18.90 -11.44 -9.72
C GLY A 172 -17.89 -12.59 -9.82
N VAL A 173 -16.60 -12.33 -9.60
CA VAL A 173 -15.55 -13.37 -9.64
C VAL A 173 -15.74 -14.32 -8.46
N GLN A 174 -15.92 -15.60 -8.76
CA GLN A 174 -16.06 -16.65 -7.77
C GLN A 174 -14.71 -17.32 -7.50
N THR A 175 -14.31 -17.39 -6.23
CA THR A 175 -13.18 -18.18 -5.76
C THR A 175 -13.72 -19.31 -4.89
N ARG A 176 -13.43 -20.56 -5.25
CA ARG A 176 -13.71 -21.74 -4.42
C ARG A 176 -12.40 -22.31 -3.89
N THR A 177 -12.36 -22.60 -2.60
CA THR A 177 -11.20 -23.20 -1.94
C THR A 177 -11.61 -24.56 -1.36
N GLU A 178 -10.79 -25.58 -1.60
CA GLU A 178 -10.92 -26.90 -0.99
C GLU A 178 -9.83 -27.08 0.06
N PHE A 179 -10.17 -27.75 1.15
CA PHE A 179 -9.27 -27.98 2.27
C PHE A 179 -9.11 -29.49 2.51
N ASP A 180 -7.93 -29.91 2.96
CA ASP A 180 -7.73 -31.27 3.45
C ASP A 180 -8.22 -31.44 4.90
N LEU A 181 -8.10 -32.66 5.43
CA LEU A 181 -8.50 -33.00 6.80
C LEU A 181 -7.70 -32.27 7.90
N ARG A 182 -6.62 -31.57 7.54
CA ARG A 182 -5.84 -30.71 8.45
C ARG A 182 -6.17 -29.22 8.25
N ASN A 183 -7.28 -28.90 7.58
CA ASN A 183 -7.71 -27.54 7.25
C ASN A 183 -6.72 -26.74 6.38
N ARG A 184 -5.97 -27.43 5.49
CA ARG A 184 -5.00 -26.76 4.61
C ARG A 184 -5.57 -26.60 3.20
N PRO A 185 -5.41 -25.44 2.55
CA PRO A 185 -5.99 -25.18 1.23
C PRO A 185 -5.28 -25.98 0.13
N THR A 186 -5.91 -27.02 -0.39
CA THR A 186 -5.33 -27.91 -1.41
C THR A 186 -5.66 -27.48 -2.83
N THR A 187 -6.84 -26.91 -3.06
CA THR A 187 -7.30 -26.49 -4.38
C THR A 187 -7.88 -25.10 -4.29
N LYS A 188 -7.48 -24.19 -5.17
CA LYS A 188 -8.14 -22.90 -5.39
C LYS A 188 -8.64 -22.83 -6.82
N THR A 189 -9.94 -22.66 -6.99
CA THR A 189 -10.60 -22.46 -8.27
C THR A 189 -11.05 -21.00 -8.36
N VAL A 190 -10.66 -20.29 -9.41
CA VAL A 190 -11.17 -18.96 -9.73
C VAL A 190 -12.01 -19.07 -11.00
N THR A 191 -13.30 -18.76 -10.89
CA THR A 191 -14.27 -18.74 -11.99
C THR A 191 -14.71 -17.31 -12.20
N ILE A 192 -14.54 -16.81 -13.41
CA ILE A 192 -15.01 -15.47 -13.76
C ILE A 192 -16.24 -15.63 -14.67
N PRO A 193 -17.35 -14.91 -14.39
CA PRO A 193 -18.52 -14.94 -15.25
C PRO A 193 -18.15 -14.72 -16.72
N GLU A 194 -18.68 -15.57 -17.61
CA GLU A 194 -18.48 -15.47 -19.06
C GLU A 194 -17.00 -15.65 -19.52
N SER A 195 -16.13 -16.20 -18.66
CA SER A 195 -14.73 -16.50 -18.97
C SER A 195 -14.31 -17.89 -18.48
N ASP A 196 -13.05 -18.24 -18.70
CA ASP A 196 -12.49 -19.52 -18.29
C ASP A 196 -12.30 -19.61 -16.78
N LYS A 197 -12.16 -20.84 -16.30
CA LYS A 197 -11.82 -21.17 -14.92
C LYS A 197 -10.32 -21.40 -14.79
N ARG A 198 -9.70 -20.85 -13.74
CA ARG A 198 -8.32 -21.15 -13.33
C ARG A 198 -8.30 -22.01 -12.09
N THR A 199 -7.46 -23.03 -12.07
CA THR A 199 -7.33 -23.94 -10.93
C THR A 199 -5.88 -24.02 -10.49
N TYR A 200 -5.62 -23.72 -9.23
CA TYR A 200 -4.33 -23.87 -8.56
C TYR A 200 -4.42 -25.03 -7.58
N ARG A 201 -3.35 -25.81 -7.45
CA ARG A 201 -3.29 -26.95 -6.52
C ARG A 201 -2.02 -26.90 -5.69
N SER A 202 -2.08 -27.44 -4.48
CA SER A 202 -0.93 -27.60 -3.58
C SER A 202 -0.99 -28.93 -2.84
N VAL A 203 0.17 -29.57 -2.66
CA VAL A 203 0.33 -30.79 -1.86
C VAL A 203 1.27 -30.48 -0.70
N PHE A 204 0.87 -30.84 0.50
CA PHE A 204 1.60 -30.52 1.73
C PHE A 204 2.22 -31.76 2.37
N ASN A 205 3.39 -31.62 2.97
CA ASN A 205 3.96 -32.65 3.84
C ASN A 205 3.33 -32.63 5.25
N HIS A 206 3.84 -33.43 6.18
CA HIS A 206 3.33 -33.50 7.56
C HIS A 206 3.66 -32.27 8.44
N LEU A 207 4.57 -31.42 7.97
CA LEU A 207 4.97 -30.13 8.59
C LEU A 207 4.23 -28.94 7.96
N ASP A 208 3.16 -29.19 7.19
CA ASP A 208 2.32 -28.18 6.54
C ASP A 208 3.05 -27.32 5.50
N GLN A 209 4.14 -27.84 4.93
CA GLN A 209 4.90 -27.20 3.86
C GLN A 209 4.47 -27.71 2.48
N ILE A 210 4.37 -26.80 1.50
CA ILE A 210 4.01 -27.13 0.11
C ILE A 210 5.17 -27.88 -0.54
N THR A 211 5.00 -29.16 -0.80
CA THR A 211 5.98 -29.99 -1.53
C THR A 211 5.82 -29.94 -3.04
N GLN A 212 4.61 -29.64 -3.51
CA GLN A 212 4.31 -29.48 -4.93
C GLN A 212 3.17 -28.49 -5.10
N SER A 213 3.26 -27.62 -6.11
CA SER A 213 2.17 -26.73 -6.50
C SER A 213 1.91 -26.85 -8.01
N TRP A 214 0.68 -26.55 -8.42
CA TRP A 214 0.33 -26.41 -9.83
C TRP A 214 -0.20 -25.01 -10.06
N ASP A 215 0.35 -24.37 -11.08
CA ASP A 215 -0.16 -23.09 -11.55
C ASP A 215 -1.56 -23.26 -12.20
N GLN A 216 -2.11 -22.15 -12.67
CA GLN A 216 -3.43 -22.13 -13.30
C GLN A 216 -3.55 -22.95 -14.60
N PHE A 217 -2.43 -23.40 -15.15
CA PHE A 217 -2.32 -24.19 -16.38
C PHE A 217 -2.07 -25.68 -16.10
N GLY A 218 -1.93 -26.05 -14.82
CA GLY A 218 -1.59 -27.41 -14.43
C GLY A 218 -0.10 -27.72 -14.57
N ASN A 219 0.78 -26.71 -14.62
CA ASN A 219 2.22 -26.95 -14.63
C ASN A 219 2.74 -27.10 -13.19
N PRO A 220 3.46 -28.19 -12.86
CA PRO A 220 3.92 -28.45 -11.50
C PRO A 220 5.24 -27.74 -11.17
N THR A 221 5.34 -27.20 -9.95
CA THR A 221 6.60 -26.82 -9.32
C THR A 221 6.83 -27.70 -8.10
N ASP A 222 8.00 -28.34 -8.02
CA ASP A 222 8.40 -29.17 -6.87
C ASP A 222 9.26 -28.34 -5.90
N TYR A 223 9.05 -28.53 -4.60
CA TYR A 223 9.78 -27.85 -3.54
C TYR A 223 10.51 -28.86 -2.67
N THR A 224 11.76 -28.55 -2.33
CA THR A 224 12.58 -29.35 -1.41
C THR A 224 12.97 -28.53 -0.20
N TYR A 225 12.97 -29.17 0.96
CA TYR A 225 13.23 -28.51 2.23
C TYR A 225 14.41 -29.16 2.96
N ASP A 226 15.13 -28.36 3.73
CA ASP A 226 16.11 -28.88 4.68
C ASP A 226 15.42 -29.40 5.98
N PRO A 227 16.15 -30.04 6.90
CA PRO A 227 15.57 -30.55 8.16
C PRO A 227 14.97 -29.48 9.09
N LEU A 228 15.32 -28.20 8.90
CA LEU A 228 14.73 -27.08 9.63
C LEU A 228 13.48 -26.53 8.92
N GLY A 229 13.07 -27.13 7.80
CA GLY A 229 11.86 -26.76 7.09
C GLY A 229 12.00 -25.58 6.14
N ARG A 230 13.22 -25.23 5.73
CA ARG A 230 13.50 -24.10 4.83
C ARG A 230 13.63 -24.58 3.40
N CYS A 231 13.00 -23.89 2.45
CA CYS A 231 12.98 -24.30 1.04
C CYS A 231 14.36 -24.12 0.39
N ILE A 232 15.05 -25.21 0.06
CA ILE A 232 16.42 -25.22 -0.48
C ILE A 232 16.46 -25.38 -2.00
N ALA A 233 15.38 -25.86 -2.64
CA ALA A 233 15.29 -25.84 -4.09
C ALA A 233 13.84 -25.79 -4.58
N GLU A 234 13.64 -25.07 -5.67
CA GLU A 234 12.38 -25.00 -6.43
C GLU A 234 12.68 -25.51 -7.84
N LYS A 235 11.94 -26.53 -8.27
CA LYS A 235 12.09 -27.13 -9.60
C LYS A 235 10.84 -26.83 -10.42
N TYR A 236 11.02 -25.99 -11.41
CA TYR A 236 9.95 -25.47 -12.25
C TYR A 236 9.58 -26.46 -13.37
N PRO A 237 8.43 -26.26 -14.05
CA PRO A 237 8.04 -27.03 -15.23
C PRO A 237 9.13 -27.04 -16.31
N LYS A 238 9.11 -28.05 -17.20
CA LYS A 238 10.04 -28.09 -18.33
C LYS A 238 9.89 -26.85 -19.19
N CYS A 239 11.00 -26.32 -19.68
CA CYS A 239 10.99 -25.23 -20.64
C CYS A 239 11.13 -25.78 -22.08
N PRO A 240 10.06 -25.84 -22.89
CA PRO A 240 10.08 -26.55 -24.16
C PRO A 240 10.77 -25.79 -25.30
N LEU A 241 11.00 -24.48 -25.16
CA LEU A 241 11.35 -23.59 -26.28
C LEU A 241 12.81 -23.15 -26.35
N PHE A 242 13.63 -23.39 -25.32
CA PHE A 242 14.98 -22.82 -25.23
C PHE A 242 16.12 -23.85 -25.11
N GLU A 243 15.82 -25.12 -24.80
CA GLU A 243 16.84 -26.18 -24.73
C GLU A 243 16.32 -27.51 -25.33
N SER A 244 17.21 -28.23 -26.03
CA SER A 244 16.96 -29.59 -26.52
C SER A 244 18.00 -30.56 -25.95
N PRO A 245 17.61 -31.55 -25.12
CA PRO A 245 16.25 -31.82 -24.66
C PRO A 245 15.75 -30.78 -23.63
N PRO A 246 14.42 -30.55 -23.50
CA PRO A 246 13.87 -29.62 -22.52
C PRO A 246 14.26 -29.98 -21.09
N LYS A 247 14.85 -29.02 -20.36
CA LYS A 247 15.20 -29.17 -18.95
C LYS A 247 14.22 -28.46 -18.03
N HIS A 248 14.24 -28.88 -16.76
CA HIS A 248 13.56 -28.17 -15.67
C HIS A 248 14.50 -27.08 -15.14
N PRO A 249 14.09 -25.80 -15.12
CA PRO A 249 14.78 -24.77 -14.36
C PRO A 249 14.78 -25.14 -12.87
N ILE A 250 15.92 -25.02 -12.19
CA ILE A 250 16.03 -25.29 -10.76
C ILE A 250 16.71 -24.09 -10.09
N THR A 251 16.02 -23.45 -9.15
CA THR A 251 16.65 -22.47 -8.27
C THR A 251 17.05 -23.15 -6.97
N LYS A 252 18.13 -22.69 -6.34
CA LYS A 252 18.63 -23.24 -5.07
C LYS A 252 18.88 -22.13 -4.05
N LYS A 253 18.61 -22.43 -2.78
CA LYS A 253 18.84 -21.53 -1.65
C LYS A 253 19.68 -22.23 -0.59
N SER A 254 20.54 -21.47 0.07
CA SER A 254 21.29 -21.89 1.27
C SER A 254 21.00 -20.93 2.41
N TYR A 255 21.09 -21.42 3.64
CA TYR A 255 20.71 -20.66 4.83
C TYR A 255 21.76 -20.77 5.93
N ASP A 256 21.94 -19.72 6.72
CA ASP A 256 22.70 -19.77 7.97
C ASP A 256 21.85 -20.36 9.12
N ALA A 257 22.39 -20.44 10.34
CA ALA A 257 21.67 -20.98 11.50
C ALA A 257 20.50 -20.09 11.96
N ALA A 258 20.52 -18.79 11.66
CA ALA A 258 19.45 -17.85 12.00
C ALA A 258 18.31 -17.85 10.97
N GLY A 259 18.47 -18.57 9.85
CA GLY A 259 17.47 -18.68 8.80
C GLY A 259 17.60 -17.62 7.71
N ASN A 260 18.70 -16.88 7.67
CA ASN A 260 18.97 -15.92 6.60
C ASN A 260 19.45 -16.63 5.33
N ILE A 261 19.06 -16.15 4.16
CA ILE A 261 19.47 -16.73 2.87
C ILE A 261 20.90 -16.30 2.56
N THR A 262 21.86 -17.22 2.68
CA THR A 262 23.28 -16.95 2.42
C THR A 262 23.67 -17.11 0.97
N SER A 263 22.89 -17.86 0.19
CA SER A 263 23.07 -17.98 -1.26
C SER A 263 21.76 -18.24 -1.97
N CYS A 264 21.54 -17.52 -3.08
CA CYS A 264 20.53 -17.83 -4.08
C CYS A 264 21.25 -18.16 -5.39
N ARG A 265 20.99 -19.35 -5.95
CA ARG A 265 21.44 -19.72 -7.28
C ARG A 265 20.24 -19.81 -8.21
N ASP A 266 20.29 -19.10 -9.33
CA ASP A 266 19.25 -19.18 -10.35
C ASP A 266 19.37 -20.45 -11.20
N ALA A 267 18.44 -20.60 -12.15
CA ALA A 267 18.39 -21.77 -13.03
C ALA A 267 19.55 -21.86 -14.03
N ASP A 268 20.21 -20.74 -14.31
CA ASP A 268 21.36 -20.67 -15.23
C ASP A 268 22.68 -20.94 -14.49
N GLY A 269 22.62 -21.05 -13.16
CA GLY A 269 23.75 -21.37 -12.30
C GLY A 269 24.45 -20.15 -11.72
N TYR A 270 23.95 -18.94 -11.96
CA TYR A 270 24.49 -17.71 -11.39
C TYR A 270 24.08 -17.59 -9.91
N ALA A 271 25.04 -17.27 -9.06
CA ALA A 271 24.85 -17.24 -7.62
C ALA A 271 25.03 -15.83 -7.05
N THR A 272 24.06 -15.41 -6.24
CA THR A 272 24.17 -14.25 -5.34
C THR A 272 24.44 -14.77 -3.93
N ILE A 273 25.43 -14.21 -3.26
CA ILE A 273 25.84 -14.61 -1.90
C ILE A 273 25.62 -13.42 -0.96
N THR A 274 25.02 -13.66 0.20
CA THR A 274 24.75 -12.61 1.20
C THR A 274 25.32 -13.01 2.56
N THR A 275 26.00 -12.08 3.19
CA THR A 275 26.48 -12.20 4.58
C THR A 275 25.64 -11.30 5.49
N TYR A 276 25.53 -11.65 6.77
CA TYR A 276 24.65 -10.98 7.71
C TYR A 276 25.37 -10.62 9.01
N ASN A 277 24.91 -9.56 9.68
CA ASN A 277 25.32 -9.25 11.05
C ASN A 277 24.49 -10.05 12.07
N ALA A 278 24.80 -9.88 13.36
CA ALA A 278 24.11 -10.57 14.46
C ALA A 278 22.61 -10.19 14.60
N PHE A 279 22.17 -9.11 13.95
CA PHE A 279 20.77 -8.68 13.91
C PHE A 279 20.06 -9.10 12.61
N ASN A 280 20.61 -10.08 11.88
CA ASN A 280 20.06 -10.61 10.62
C ASN A 280 19.92 -9.55 9.51
N LYS A 281 20.77 -8.52 9.50
CA LYS A 281 20.82 -7.50 8.45
C LYS A 281 21.99 -7.76 7.48
N PRO A 282 21.80 -7.62 6.15
CA PRO A 282 22.85 -7.86 5.17
C PRO A 282 24.09 -7.00 5.39
N LEU A 283 25.28 -7.58 5.49
CA LEU A 283 26.55 -6.84 5.54
C LEU A 283 27.16 -6.66 4.17
N SER A 284 27.12 -7.70 3.33
CA SER A 284 27.62 -7.66 1.96
C SER A 284 26.84 -8.62 1.08
N ILE A 285 26.61 -8.19 -0.16
CA ILE A 285 26.03 -8.99 -1.23
C ILE A 285 27.08 -9.10 -2.34
N THR A 286 27.43 -10.32 -2.71
CA THR A 286 28.29 -10.63 -3.86
C THR A 286 27.44 -11.19 -4.99
N TYR A 287 27.56 -10.61 -6.17
CA TYR A 287 26.79 -10.97 -7.35
C TYR A 287 27.53 -11.98 -8.24
N PRO A 288 26.83 -12.56 -9.24
CA PRO A 288 27.44 -13.55 -10.13
C PRO A 288 28.64 -13.05 -10.94
N ASP A 289 28.71 -11.75 -11.20
CA ASP A 289 29.83 -11.07 -11.87
C ASP A 289 30.98 -10.71 -10.92
N HIS A 290 30.93 -11.20 -9.67
CA HIS A 290 31.85 -10.89 -8.57
C HIS A 290 31.82 -9.43 -8.08
N SER A 291 30.95 -8.58 -8.62
CA SER A 291 30.70 -7.27 -8.02
C SER A 291 30.11 -7.44 -6.63
N THR A 292 30.39 -6.48 -5.75
CA THR A 292 29.95 -6.51 -4.36
C THR A 292 29.33 -5.19 -3.95
N GLU A 293 28.28 -5.24 -3.15
CA GLU A 293 27.81 -4.09 -2.38
C GLU A 293 27.86 -4.41 -0.88
N SER A 294 27.90 -3.38 -0.03
CA SER A 294 28.00 -3.55 1.42
C SER A 294 27.25 -2.47 2.19
N TYR A 295 26.87 -2.80 3.42
CA TYR A 295 26.01 -1.99 4.27
C TYR A 295 26.60 -1.87 5.68
N GLN A 296 26.51 -0.67 6.24
CA GLN A 296 26.78 -0.40 7.65
C GLN A 296 25.50 0.09 8.32
N TYR A 297 25.37 -0.18 9.61
CA TYR A 297 24.17 0.12 10.38
C TYR A 297 24.49 0.80 11.70
N ASP A 298 23.58 1.64 12.17
CA ASP A 298 23.60 2.13 13.55
C ASP A 298 23.02 1.09 14.53
N ALA A 299 22.99 1.44 15.82
CA ALA A 299 22.48 0.58 16.90
C ALA A 299 20.96 0.33 16.84
N LEU A 300 20.20 1.18 16.14
CA LEU A 300 18.78 0.96 15.82
C LEU A 300 18.61 0.13 14.54
N GLY A 301 19.72 -0.21 13.89
CA GLY A 301 19.82 -1.00 12.68
C GLY A 301 19.36 -0.26 11.42
N ARG A 302 19.40 1.07 11.39
CA ARG A 302 19.17 1.86 10.17
C ARG A 302 20.49 1.90 9.38
N VAL A 303 20.42 1.95 8.04
CA VAL A 303 21.61 1.92 7.17
C VAL A 303 22.33 3.26 7.28
N THR A 304 23.54 3.30 7.81
CA THR A 304 24.35 4.54 7.88
C THR A 304 25.27 4.72 6.67
N THR A 305 25.67 3.62 6.04
CA THR A 305 26.52 3.62 4.84
C THR A 305 26.09 2.51 3.90
N HIS A 306 25.99 2.81 2.62
CA HIS A 306 25.83 1.85 1.54
C HIS A 306 26.94 2.06 0.51
N ILE A 307 27.73 1.02 0.27
CA ILE A 307 28.74 1.01 -0.79
C ILE A 307 28.18 0.17 -1.93
N ASN A 308 27.89 0.81 -3.06
CA ASN A 308 27.33 0.12 -4.23
C ASN A 308 28.40 -0.72 -4.97
N LYS A 309 27.97 -1.44 -6.01
CA LYS A 309 28.85 -2.26 -6.88
C LYS A 309 29.99 -1.50 -7.56
N ALA A 310 29.85 -0.19 -7.75
CA ALA A 310 30.88 0.67 -8.33
C ALA A 310 31.89 1.18 -7.28
N GLY A 311 31.75 0.77 -6.01
CA GLY A 311 32.58 1.22 -4.90
C GLY A 311 32.19 2.58 -4.35
N THR A 312 31.09 3.16 -4.79
CA THR A 312 30.63 4.48 -4.33
C THR A 312 29.94 4.36 -2.97
N ALA A 313 30.50 5.03 -1.96
CA ALA A 313 29.94 5.08 -0.61
C ALA A 313 28.93 6.22 -0.47
N THR A 314 27.67 5.88 -0.20
CA THR A 314 26.61 6.81 0.20
C THR A 314 26.37 6.71 1.69
N HIS A 315 26.42 7.84 2.39
CA HIS A 315 26.20 7.97 3.81
C HIS A 315 24.80 8.51 4.08
N TYR A 316 24.17 8.03 5.15
CA TYR A 316 22.84 8.42 5.58
C TYR A 316 22.88 8.79 7.06
N THR A 317 22.20 9.87 7.40
CA THR A 317 21.98 10.27 8.79
C THR A 317 20.49 10.38 9.05
N TYR A 318 20.10 10.16 10.31
CA TYR A 318 18.70 10.10 10.71
C TYR A 318 18.47 10.95 11.96
N ASP A 319 17.24 11.44 12.12
CA ASP A 319 16.77 11.95 13.40
C ASP A 319 16.36 10.83 14.36
N VAL A 320 16.03 11.18 15.60
CA VAL A 320 15.60 10.22 16.64
C VAL A 320 14.26 9.55 16.34
N LEU A 321 13.46 10.10 15.42
CA LEU A 321 12.23 9.48 14.93
C LEU A 321 12.48 8.49 13.78
N GLY A 322 13.74 8.26 13.40
CA GLY A 322 14.13 7.31 12.36
C GLY A 322 14.01 7.86 10.94
N ARG A 323 13.88 9.18 10.76
CA ARG A 323 13.70 9.82 9.45
C ARG A 323 15.03 10.34 8.94
N MET A 324 15.30 10.14 7.66
CA MET A 324 16.57 10.52 7.04
C MET A 324 16.71 12.04 6.98
N THR A 325 17.73 12.61 7.60
CA THR A 325 17.99 14.06 7.62
C THR A 325 19.07 14.49 6.64
N LYS A 326 19.94 13.56 6.22
CA LYS A 326 20.96 13.80 5.20
C LYS A 326 21.32 12.53 4.46
N LYS A 327 21.61 12.68 3.17
CA LYS A 327 22.19 11.67 2.28
C LYS A 327 23.36 12.29 1.54
N SER A 328 24.53 11.66 1.53
CA SER A 328 25.71 12.25 0.88
C SER A 328 26.69 11.23 0.34
N ILE A 329 27.36 11.58 -0.75
CA ILE A 329 28.56 10.88 -1.23
C ILE A 329 29.76 11.79 -0.98
N GLU A 330 30.85 11.20 -0.50
CA GLU A 330 32.15 11.87 -0.39
C GLU A 330 33.06 11.47 -1.57
N GLY A 331 34.07 12.30 -1.87
CA GLY A 331 35.02 12.05 -2.96
C GLY A 331 34.71 12.77 -4.27
N GLU A 332 35.10 12.20 -5.41
CA GLU A 332 35.02 12.84 -6.73
C GLU A 332 33.58 13.07 -7.22
N HIS A 333 32.63 12.24 -6.77
CA HIS A 333 31.20 12.37 -7.06
C HIS A 333 30.43 12.97 -5.87
N ARG A 334 30.98 14.03 -5.27
CA ARG A 334 30.38 14.66 -4.10
C ARG A 334 28.97 15.14 -4.42
N PHE A 335 28.00 14.67 -3.65
CA PHE A 335 26.66 15.26 -3.59
C PHE A 335 26.16 15.22 -2.15
N GLU A 336 25.24 16.11 -1.82
CA GLU A 336 24.60 16.17 -0.51
C GLU A 336 23.13 16.57 -0.65
N GLU A 337 22.23 15.79 -0.06
CA GLU A 337 20.82 16.11 0.11
C GLU A 337 20.51 16.25 1.60
N THR A 338 19.67 17.20 1.98
CA THR A 338 19.25 17.39 3.39
C THR A 338 17.74 17.53 3.52
N PHE A 339 17.23 17.10 4.66
CA PHE A 339 15.80 17.04 4.95
C PHE A 339 15.53 17.59 6.35
N GLU A 340 14.55 18.47 6.46
CA GLU A 340 14.03 18.97 7.73
C GLU A 340 12.56 18.56 7.87
N TYR A 341 12.13 18.30 9.10
CA TYR A 341 10.82 17.76 9.41
C TYR A 341 10.19 18.48 10.61
N ASN A 342 8.85 18.54 10.63
CA ASN A 342 8.11 18.72 11.89
C ASN A 342 7.93 17.36 12.59
N GLY A 343 6.98 17.20 13.51
CA GLY A 343 6.75 15.89 14.17
C GLY A 343 6.20 14.78 13.23
N PHE A 344 5.72 15.13 12.03
CA PHE A 344 5.00 14.21 11.14
C PHE A 344 5.53 14.12 9.71
N ALA A 345 6.00 15.21 9.12
CA ALA A 345 6.24 15.33 7.69
C ALA A 345 7.46 16.20 7.36
N CYS A 346 8.01 16.00 6.16
CA CYS A 346 9.17 16.74 5.64
C CYS A 346 8.74 18.16 5.25
N THR A 347 9.22 19.16 5.97
CA THR A 347 8.89 20.57 5.75
C THR A 347 9.86 21.25 4.79
N LYS A 348 11.08 20.73 4.65
CA LYS A 348 12.07 21.27 3.72
C LYS A 348 13.01 20.17 3.23
N HIS A 349 13.32 20.22 1.94
CA HIS A 349 14.29 19.35 1.29
C HIS A 349 15.22 20.20 0.44
N THR A 350 16.53 20.01 0.59
CA THR A 350 17.54 20.59 -0.29
C THR A 350 18.18 19.47 -1.08
N ASP A 351 18.08 19.54 -2.42
CA ASP A 351 18.65 18.52 -3.29
C ASP A 351 20.16 18.70 -3.51
N ALA A 352 20.76 17.75 -4.24
CA ALA A 352 22.18 17.70 -4.55
C ALA A 352 22.71 18.97 -5.26
N GLU A 353 21.86 19.60 -6.07
CA GLU A 353 22.16 20.83 -6.80
C GLU A 353 21.95 22.10 -5.95
N GLY A 354 21.44 21.95 -4.73
CA GLY A 354 21.18 23.04 -3.79
C GLY A 354 19.80 23.69 -3.93
N HIS A 355 18.91 23.15 -4.77
CA HIS A 355 17.54 23.66 -4.87
C HIS A 355 16.76 23.29 -3.62
N VAL A 356 16.03 24.28 -3.09
CA VAL A 356 15.25 24.12 -1.86
C VAL A 356 13.79 23.95 -2.21
N THR A 357 13.22 22.83 -1.76
CA THR A 357 11.78 22.58 -1.77
C THR A 357 11.24 22.77 -0.35
N GLN A 358 10.27 23.66 -0.17
CA GLN A 358 9.56 23.86 1.09
C GLN A 358 8.13 23.33 0.98
N ASN A 359 7.70 22.53 1.95
CA ASN A 359 6.36 21.96 2.01
C ASN A 359 5.59 22.52 3.20
N GLN A 360 4.33 22.84 2.98
CA GLN A 360 3.39 23.27 4.02
C GLN A 360 2.21 22.29 4.05
N TYR A 361 1.80 21.97 5.27
CA TYR A 361 0.73 21.02 5.55
C TYR A 361 -0.40 21.72 6.31
N ASP A 362 -1.64 21.26 6.12
CA ASP A 362 -2.71 21.63 7.04
C ASP A 362 -2.58 20.89 8.38
N GLY A 363 -3.41 21.24 9.36
CA GLY A 363 -3.34 20.62 10.69
C GLY A 363 -3.72 19.13 10.72
N ALA A 364 -4.27 18.57 9.63
CA ALA A 364 -4.50 17.14 9.45
C ALA A 364 -3.25 16.43 8.87
N GLY A 365 -2.20 17.18 8.51
CA GLY A 365 -0.99 16.68 7.89
C GLY A 365 -1.12 16.43 6.39
N ARG A 366 -2.11 17.03 5.71
CA ARG A 366 -2.25 16.97 4.25
C ARG A 366 -1.42 18.09 3.61
N LEU A 367 -0.70 17.79 2.54
CA LEU A 367 0.13 18.77 1.83
C LEU A 367 -0.76 19.83 1.17
N ILE A 368 -0.58 21.11 1.48
CA ILE A 368 -1.39 22.19 0.91
C ILE A 368 -0.59 23.15 0.02
N LYS A 369 0.73 23.19 0.20
CA LYS A 369 1.63 23.99 -0.64
C LYS A 369 3.01 23.34 -0.73
N THR A 370 3.59 23.38 -1.91
CA THR A 370 5.00 23.13 -2.17
C THR A 370 5.57 24.35 -2.89
N GLU A 371 6.73 24.81 -2.47
CA GLU A 371 7.46 25.90 -3.09
C GLU A 371 8.87 25.44 -3.43
N ARG A 372 9.30 25.63 -4.68
CA ARG A 372 10.63 25.24 -5.15
C ARG A 372 11.10 26.24 -6.20
N ASP A 373 12.26 26.85 -5.99
CA ASP A 373 12.89 27.77 -6.94
C ASP A 373 11.95 28.90 -7.43
N GLY A 374 11.07 29.39 -6.53
CA GLY A 374 10.04 30.40 -6.84
C GLY A 374 8.76 29.85 -7.49
N HIS A 375 8.73 28.57 -7.88
CA HIS A 375 7.52 27.90 -8.35
C HIS A 375 6.67 27.44 -7.18
N ILE A 376 5.38 27.79 -7.21
CA ILE A 376 4.42 27.43 -6.16
C ILE A 376 3.43 26.41 -6.73
N THR A 377 3.27 25.30 -6.02
CA THR A 377 2.18 24.36 -6.23
C THR A 377 1.29 24.34 -4.99
N THR A 378 -0.03 24.48 -5.17
CA THR A 378 -1.00 24.33 -4.08
C THR A 378 -1.92 23.15 -4.32
N TYR A 379 -2.49 22.62 -3.23
CA TYR A 379 -3.35 21.44 -3.25
C TYR A 379 -4.62 21.70 -2.47
N ALA A 380 -5.75 21.17 -2.97
CA ALA A 380 -7.03 21.20 -2.27
C ALA A 380 -7.66 19.81 -2.25
N TYR A 381 -8.47 19.58 -1.21
CA TYR A 381 -9.10 18.31 -0.91
C TYR A 381 -10.61 18.48 -0.77
N ASP A 382 -11.39 17.47 -1.14
CA ASP A 382 -12.81 17.45 -0.82
C ASP A 382 -13.06 17.09 0.66
N ALA A 383 -14.34 17.11 1.05
CA ALA A 383 -14.77 16.81 2.41
C ALA A 383 -14.54 15.33 2.80
N LEU A 384 -14.31 14.42 1.85
CA LEU A 384 -13.89 13.04 2.12
C LEU A 384 -12.36 12.90 2.24
N GLY A 385 -11.62 14.00 2.09
CA GLY A 385 -10.16 14.04 2.20
C GLY A 385 -9.41 13.65 0.91
N ARG A 386 -10.11 13.57 -0.23
CA ARG A 386 -9.52 13.20 -1.52
C ARG A 386 -9.01 14.44 -2.22
N GLN A 387 -7.82 14.38 -2.83
CA GLN A 387 -7.24 15.53 -3.52
C GLN A 387 -8.05 15.84 -4.78
N THR A 388 -8.71 17.00 -4.82
CA THR A 388 -9.55 17.41 -5.95
C THR A 388 -8.89 18.45 -6.82
N THR A 389 -7.95 19.25 -6.29
CA THR A 389 -7.26 20.27 -7.06
C THR A 389 -5.77 20.26 -6.78
N LYS A 390 -4.97 20.45 -7.83
CA LYS A 390 -3.55 20.82 -7.76
C LYS A 390 -3.35 22.03 -8.67
N THR A 391 -2.87 23.14 -8.16
CA THR A 391 -2.59 24.35 -8.93
C THR A 391 -1.09 24.56 -9.01
N VAL A 392 -0.53 24.63 -10.21
CA VAL A 392 0.90 24.86 -10.45
C VAL A 392 1.08 26.25 -11.03
N GLN A 393 1.80 27.11 -10.32
CA GLN A 393 2.13 28.48 -10.72
C GLN A 393 3.58 28.52 -11.22
N ASN A 394 3.76 28.84 -12.49
CA ASN A 394 5.03 29.02 -13.17
C ASN A 394 5.12 30.47 -13.67
N ASN A 395 5.67 31.36 -12.84
CA ASN A 395 5.73 32.81 -13.11
C ASN A 395 4.33 33.35 -13.50
N ASP A 396 4.12 33.70 -14.77
CA ASP A 396 2.87 34.28 -15.29
C ASP A 396 1.83 33.23 -15.74
N ASN A 397 2.19 31.94 -15.76
CA ASN A 397 1.31 30.86 -16.20
C ASN A 397 0.87 29.98 -15.03
N THR A 398 -0.44 29.85 -14.84
CA THR A 398 -1.04 28.94 -13.86
C THR A 398 -1.80 27.83 -14.59
N LEU A 399 -1.52 26.58 -14.22
CA LEU A 399 -2.30 25.40 -14.62
C LEU A 399 -3.01 24.82 -13.41
N ILE A 400 -4.29 24.53 -13.55
CA ILE A 400 -5.13 23.96 -12.48
C ILE A 400 -5.55 22.56 -12.92
N TYR A 401 -5.11 21.56 -12.17
CA TYR A 401 -5.47 20.15 -12.36
C TYR A 401 -6.58 19.79 -11.39
N GLN A 402 -7.72 19.33 -11.90
CA GLN A 402 -8.87 18.90 -11.13
C GLN A 402 -9.10 17.40 -11.28
N THR A 403 -9.55 16.74 -10.21
CA THR A 403 -9.93 15.33 -10.21
C THR A 403 -11.29 15.15 -9.55
N ALA A 404 -12.18 14.41 -10.21
CA ALA A 404 -13.44 13.95 -9.65
C ALA A 404 -13.40 12.44 -9.40
N TYR A 405 -14.11 11.99 -8.37
CA TYR A 405 -14.13 10.59 -7.92
C TYR A 405 -15.55 10.05 -7.84
N ASP A 406 -15.72 8.75 -8.00
CA ASP A 406 -16.97 8.06 -7.66
C ASP A 406 -17.04 7.69 -6.16
N LEU A 407 -18.08 6.95 -5.78
CA LEU A 407 -18.29 6.49 -4.40
C LEU A 407 -17.38 5.32 -3.97
N LEU A 408 -16.60 4.76 -4.90
CA LEU A 408 -15.55 3.77 -4.62
C LEU A 408 -14.16 4.42 -4.59
N ASP A 409 -14.09 5.76 -4.54
CA ASP A 409 -12.87 6.56 -4.57
C ASP A 409 -12.02 6.35 -5.84
N ARG A 410 -12.66 5.94 -6.95
CA ARG A 410 -11.98 5.82 -8.24
C ARG A 410 -12.08 7.16 -8.99
N PRO A 411 -10.98 7.65 -9.60
CA PRO A 411 -11.04 8.83 -10.45
C PRO A 411 -11.98 8.59 -11.63
N ILE A 412 -13.00 9.43 -11.79
CA ILE A 412 -13.91 9.43 -12.96
C ILE A 412 -13.59 10.55 -13.94
N GLU A 413 -12.80 11.53 -13.51
CA GLU A 413 -12.34 12.62 -14.37
C GLU A 413 -11.00 13.17 -13.91
N HIS A 414 -10.13 13.49 -14.86
CA HIS A 414 -9.00 14.41 -14.69
C HIS A 414 -9.12 15.56 -15.68
N ARG A 415 -9.04 16.80 -15.20
CA ARG A 415 -9.18 18.01 -16.02
C ARG A 415 -8.02 18.97 -15.78
N THR A 416 -7.54 19.62 -16.82
CA THR A 416 -6.55 20.69 -16.75
C THR A 416 -7.17 21.98 -17.28
N LEU A 417 -7.11 23.04 -16.46
CA LEU A 417 -7.59 24.37 -16.77
C LEU A 417 -6.42 25.36 -16.83
N ASP A 418 -6.60 26.45 -17.58
CA ASP A 418 -5.75 27.63 -17.44
C ASP A 418 -6.14 28.49 -16.22
N GLN A 419 -5.37 29.56 -16.02
CA GLN A 419 -5.61 30.56 -14.98
C GLN A 419 -6.99 31.25 -15.03
N LYS A 420 -7.67 31.24 -16.18
CA LYS A 420 -9.01 31.81 -16.37
C LYS A 420 -10.12 30.76 -16.21
N GLY A 421 -9.77 29.52 -15.88
CA GLY A 421 -10.70 28.40 -15.75
C GLY A 421 -11.13 27.78 -17.08
N LYS A 422 -10.52 28.16 -18.21
CA LYS A 422 -10.79 27.53 -19.51
C LYS A 422 -10.16 26.14 -19.52
N THR A 423 -10.92 25.14 -19.94
CA THR A 423 -10.40 23.77 -20.07
C THR A 423 -9.48 23.63 -21.27
N HIS A 424 -8.26 23.17 -21.02
CA HIS A 424 -7.30 22.74 -22.05
C HIS A 424 -7.41 21.25 -22.33
N PHE A 425 -7.59 20.47 -21.27
CA PHE A 425 -7.57 19.01 -21.35
C PHE A 425 -8.56 18.42 -20.37
N TYR A 426 -9.25 17.34 -20.74
CA TYR A 426 -9.81 16.43 -19.75
C TYR A 426 -9.82 14.98 -20.24
N ASN A 427 -9.79 14.04 -19.32
CA ASN A 427 -10.14 12.64 -19.52
C ASN A 427 -11.30 12.30 -18.57
N THR A 428 -12.37 11.70 -19.07
CA THR A 428 -13.36 11.01 -18.24
C THR A 428 -13.22 9.49 -18.37
N TYR A 429 -13.50 8.78 -17.28
CA TYR A 429 -13.30 7.33 -17.18
C TYR A 429 -14.62 6.62 -16.93
N ARG A 430 -14.87 5.53 -17.67
CA ARG A 430 -15.92 4.57 -17.33
C ARG A 430 -15.30 3.23 -16.98
N TYR A 431 -15.78 2.64 -15.88
CA TYR A 431 -15.29 1.37 -15.38
C TYR A 431 -16.32 0.26 -15.66
N ASP A 432 -15.84 -0.97 -15.87
CA ASP A 432 -16.68 -2.16 -15.82
C ASP A 432 -17.00 -2.56 -14.36
N SER A 433 -17.78 -3.63 -14.18
CA SER A 433 -18.15 -4.15 -12.85
C SER A 433 -16.96 -4.65 -12.04
N TYR A 434 -15.85 -5.03 -12.70
CA TYR A 434 -14.61 -5.51 -12.10
C TYR A 434 -13.64 -4.36 -11.76
N GLY A 435 -13.96 -3.13 -12.16
CA GLY A 435 -13.14 -1.95 -11.92
C GLY A 435 -12.09 -1.67 -13.00
N ASN A 436 -12.13 -2.35 -14.15
CA ASN A 436 -11.25 -2.03 -15.28
C ASN A 436 -11.81 -0.85 -16.08
N LYS A 437 -10.94 0.01 -16.63
CA LYS A 437 -11.35 1.15 -17.46
C LYS A 437 -11.85 0.68 -18.82
N ARG A 438 -13.16 0.68 -19.04
CA ARG A 438 -13.77 0.29 -20.32
C ARG A 438 -13.75 1.39 -21.38
N GLN A 439 -13.71 2.66 -20.95
CA GLN A 439 -13.74 3.80 -21.85
C GLN A 439 -12.94 4.96 -21.26
N ILE A 440 -12.19 5.65 -22.12
CA ILE A 440 -11.60 6.95 -21.83
C ILE A 440 -12.11 7.93 -22.88
N HIS A 441 -12.80 8.98 -22.45
CA HIS A 441 -13.16 10.11 -23.32
C HIS A 441 -12.24 11.27 -22.99
N ARG A 442 -11.45 11.66 -23.98
CA ARG A 442 -10.42 12.69 -23.92
C ARG A 442 -10.87 13.91 -24.70
N PHE A 443 -10.56 15.07 -24.15
CA PHE A 443 -10.66 16.35 -24.82
C PHE A 443 -9.29 17.04 -24.77
N ILE A 444 -8.88 17.64 -25.88
CA ILE A 444 -7.67 18.46 -25.99
C ILE A 444 -8.02 19.68 -26.84
N ASP A 445 -8.00 20.87 -26.24
CA ASP A 445 -8.12 22.16 -26.93
C ASP A 445 -9.23 22.24 -28.02
N GLY A 446 -10.40 21.68 -27.73
CA GLY A 446 -11.57 21.70 -28.63
C GLY A 446 -11.77 20.43 -29.45
N GLN A 447 -10.83 19.48 -29.40
CA GLN A 447 -10.95 18.19 -30.07
C GLN A 447 -11.31 17.10 -29.07
N GLU A 448 -12.15 16.17 -29.50
CA GLU A 448 -12.56 15.02 -28.69
C GLU A 448 -12.05 13.71 -29.28
N ALA A 449 -11.73 12.78 -28.40
CA ALA A 449 -11.20 11.47 -28.72
C ALA A 449 -11.78 10.45 -27.73
N ILE A 450 -12.32 9.35 -28.21
CA ILE A 450 -12.88 8.29 -27.36
C ILE A 450 -12.16 6.99 -27.67
N GLU A 451 -11.56 6.38 -26.66
CA GLU A 451 -10.98 5.05 -26.77
C GLU A 451 -11.74 4.04 -25.90
N HIS A 452 -11.79 2.80 -26.38
CA HIS A 452 -12.50 1.71 -25.74
C HIS A 452 -11.55 0.57 -25.42
N PHE A 453 -11.79 -0.07 -24.28
CA PHE A 453 -11.03 -1.22 -23.83
C PHE A 453 -11.98 -2.36 -23.52
N THR A 454 -11.56 -3.57 -23.86
CA THR A 454 -12.18 -4.80 -23.34
C THR A 454 -11.11 -5.64 -22.68
N TYR A 455 -11.51 -6.39 -21.66
CA TYR A 455 -10.64 -7.25 -20.88
C TYR A 455 -11.14 -8.69 -20.98
N ASP A 456 -10.26 -9.66 -20.75
CA ASP A 456 -10.69 -11.01 -20.44
C ASP A 456 -11.22 -11.06 -19.00
N GLY A 457 -11.78 -12.21 -18.60
CA GLY A 457 -12.30 -12.35 -17.24
C GLY A 457 -11.23 -12.10 -16.17
N PHE A 458 -9.95 -12.30 -16.49
CA PHE A 458 -8.83 -12.13 -15.56
C PHE A 458 -8.29 -10.69 -15.51
N GLY A 459 -8.99 -9.72 -16.12
CA GLY A 459 -8.59 -8.32 -16.12
C GLY A 459 -7.43 -8.00 -17.06
N ARG A 460 -7.07 -8.90 -17.98
CA ARG A 460 -6.04 -8.62 -19.00
C ARG A 460 -6.68 -7.98 -20.22
N LEU A 461 -6.03 -6.94 -20.75
CA LEU A 461 -6.51 -6.23 -21.93
C LEU A 461 -6.63 -7.19 -23.13
N ARG A 462 -7.80 -7.27 -23.76
CA ARG A 462 -8.09 -8.07 -24.97
C ARG A 462 -8.18 -7.23 -26.24
N LEU A 463 -8.80 -6.05 -26.13
CA LEU A 463 -8.98 -5.14 -27.26
C LEU A 463 -8.79 -3.72 -26.76
N HIS A 464 -7.98 -2.95 -27.47
CA HIS A 464 -7.95 -1.50 -27.39
C HIS A 464 -8.36 -0.94 -28.75
N LYS A 465 -9.42 -0.13 -28.75
CA LYS A 465 -9.87 0.61 -29.92
C LYS A 465 -9.52 2.09 -29.72
N ASP A 466 -8.67 2.61 -30.59
CA ASP A 466 -8.27 4.01 -30.56
C ASP A 466 -9.40 4.95 -31.04
N PRO A 467 -9.25 6.27 -30.90
CA PRO A 467 -10.26 7.24 -31.35
C PRO A 467 -10.53 7.26 -32.86
N LEU A 468 -9.60 6.75 -33.68
CA LEU A 468 -9.77 6.62 -35.13
C LEU A 468 -10.46 5.31 -35.51
N GLY A 469 -10.76 4.46 -34.52
CA GLY A 469 -11.39 3.17 -34.69
C GLY A 469 -10.43 2.04 -35.01
N HIS A 470 -9.11 2.27 -34.96
CA HIS A 470 -8.12 1.23 -35.14
C HIS A 470 -8.06 0.31 -33.91
N GLU A 471 -7.90 -0.98 -34.17
CA GLU A 471 -8.00 -2.01 -33.15
C GLU A 471 -6.65 -2.68 -32.91
N THR A 472 -6.21 -2.70 -31.65
CA THR A 472 -5.10 -3.52 -31.18
C THR A 472 -5.68 -4.66 -30.36
N CYS A 473 -5.45 -5.88 -30.81
CA CYS A 473 -5.97 -7.10 -30.19
C CYS A 473 -4.86 -7.83 -29.43
N HIS A 474 -5.19 -8.37 -28.26
CA HIS A 474 -4.29 -9.23 -27.49
C HIS A 474 -4.93 -10.60 -27.29
N GLN A 475 -4.16 -11.64 -27.60
CA GLN A 475 -4.49 -13.03 -27.36
C GLN A 475 -3.46 -13.61 -26.39
N TYR A 476 -3.94 -14.38 -25.42
CA TYR A 476 -3.10 -15.00 -24.40
C TYR A 476 -3.18 -16.51 -24.58
N ASN A 477 -2.06 -17.12 -24.99
CA ASN A 477 -1.91 -18.56 -25.00
C ASN A 477 -1.18 -18.99 -23.72
N GLU A 478 -2.03 -19.41 -22.79
CA GLU A 478 -1.70 -19.82 -21.45
C GLU A 478 -0.78 -21.05 -21.36
N SER A 479 -0.96 -22.06 -22.23
CA SER A 479 -0.14 -23.28 -22.22
C SER A 479 1.27 -23.06 -22.75
N LEU A 480 1.47 -22.01 -23.55
CA LEU A 480 2.77 -21.61 -24.09
C LEU A 480 3.35 -20.39 -23.37
N LEU A 481 2.69 -19.87 -22.32
CA LEU A 481 3.07 -18.63 -21.64
C LEU A 481 3.32 -17.49 -22.64
N GLN A 482 2.40 -17.36 -23.59
CA GLN A 482 2.57 -16.52 -24.76
C GLN A 482 1.48 -15.45 -24.83
N LYS A 483 1.90 -14.23 -25.19
CA LYS A 483 1.01 -13.11 -25.52
C LYS A 483 1.25 -12.71 -26.98
N THR A 484 0.20 -12.81 -27.77
CA THR A 484 0.19 -12.31 -29.15
C THR A 484 -0.52 -10.97 -29.19
N THR A 485 0.17 -9.94 -29.67
CA THR A 485 -0.40 -8.61 -29.91
C THR A 485 -0.52 -8.38 -31.40
N THR A 486 -1.73 -8.18 -31.90
CA THR A 486 -2.00 -7.83 -33.30
C THR A 486 -2.29 -6.33 -33.37
N THR A 487 -1.42 -5.60 -34.07
CA THR A 487 -1.59 -4.15 -34.29
C THR A 487 -2.65 -3.87 -35.36
N PRO A 488 -3.11 -2.60 -35.51
CA PRO A 488 -4.06 -2.24 -36.56
C PRO A 488 -3.60 -2.56 -37.99
N ASN A 489 -2.29 -2.60 -38.21
CA ASN A 489 -1.69 -2.94 -39.51
C ASN A 489 -1.47 -4.45 -39.67
N ASN A 490 -2.13 -5.29 -38.85
CA ASN A 490 -1.99 -6.74 -38.82
C ASN A 490 -0.58 -7.25 -38.51
N ILE A 491 0.28 -6.44 -37.89
CA ILE A 491 1.58 -6.89 -37.41
C ILE A 491 1.35 -7.68 -36.12
N GLN A 492 1.84 -8.92 -36.08
CA GLN A 492 1.80 -9.76 -34.88
C GLN A 492 3.13 -9.70 -34.14
N ILE A 493 3.07 -9.28 -32.88
CA ILE A 493 4.17 -9.34 -31.93
C ILE A 493 3.87 -10.48 -30.97
N ILE A 494 4.69 -11.51 -31.01
CA ILE A 494 4.55 -12.70 -30.17
C ILE A 494 5.61 -12.64 -29.08
N GLN A 495 5.17 -12.47 -27.84
CA GLN A 495 6.02 -12.56 -26.66
C GLN A 495 5.78 -13.92 -26.02
N THR A 496 6.84 -14.69 -25.82
CA THR A 496 6.77 -15.98 -25.15
C THR A 496 7.62 -15.90 -23.90
N SER A 497 7.27 -16.62 -22.84
CA SER A 497 8.07 -16.64 -21.63
C SER A 497 8.33 -18.07 -21.15
N ASP A 498 9.41 -18.26 -20.43
CA ASP A 498 9.64 -19.50 -19.72
C ASP A 498 8.80 -19.58 -18.42
N PRO A 499 8.79 -20.71 -17.70
CA PRO A 499 8.07 -20.84 -16.43
C PRO A 499 8.54 -19.89 -15.31
N LEU A 500 9.70 -19.25 -15.47
CA LEU A 500 10.22 -18.20 -14.57
C LEU A 500 9.79 -16.79 -15.03
N GLN A 501 8.94 -16.69 -16.05
CA GLN A 501 8.50 -15.43 -16.69
C GLN A 501 9.63 -14.64 -17.37
N ARG A 502 10.72 -15.31 -17.77
CA ARG A 502 11.78 -14.69 -18.58
C ARG A 502 11.35 -14.68 -20.04
N PRO A 503 11.50 -13.55 -20.76
CA PRO A 503 11.05 -13.38 -22.15
C PRO A 503 11.87 -14.17 -23.17
#